data_AF-A0A9P5XSM3-F1
#
_entry.id   AF-A0A9P5XSM3-F1
#
_cell.length_a   1.000
_cell.length_b   1.000
_cell.length_c   1.000
_cell.angle_alpha   90.00
_cell.angle_beta   90.00
_cell.angle_gamma   90.00
#
_symmetry.space_group_name_H-M   'P 1'
#
loop_
_entity.id
_entity.type
_entity.pdbx_description
1 polymer ?
#
loop_
_entity_poly.entity_id
_entity_poly.type
_entity_poly.pdbx_seq_one_letter_code
_entity_poly.pdbx_strand_id
1 'polypeptide(L)'
;MPDSLKSKLLDLFYVVFPDSLQDIDTALLGVNYEYQSTHWDWYNRYATRGDGAPSWIHPDLLSREGIKESTTSQFFPRQSKEARDNCERIERFQEVFNEVFERQRTMIEKLLPENCNILRQWVECLPTNDFCPFYPFGGVVLNFNVTTRCHRDWKDQDLCMVIAIADCVGGDLGLEEPGFLSDMNNGDMVIFKSASTTHFNMDYKGKRASMVFHTDRASRGWVEDNNGWHNNEFFH
;
A
#
# COMPACT_ATOMS: atom_id res chain seq x y z
N MET A 1 5.25 8.98 -16.43
CA MET A 1 6.46 9.54 -15.78
C MET A 1 7.38 10.10 -16.87
N PRO A 2 8.17 11.18 -16.64
CA PRO A 2 9.15 11.65 -17.61
C PRO A 2 10.24 10.61 -17.90
N ASP A 3 10.72 10.54 -19.14
CA ASP A 3 11.70 9.53 -19.57
C ASP A 3 13.01 9.59 -18.78
N SER A 4 13.41 10.79 -18.34
CA SER A 4 14.60 11.01 -17.51
C SER A 4 14.53 10.34 -16.13
N LEU A 5 13.31 10.14 -15.61
CA LEU A 5 13.07 9.49 -14.33
C LEU A 5 12.82 8.00 -14.52
N LYS A 6 12.09 7.63 -15.59
CA LYS A 6 11.90 6.22 -16.00
C LYS A 6 13.25 5.50 -16.17
N SER A 7 14.20 6.11 -16.86
CA SER A 7 15.49 5.48 -17.14
C SER A 7 16.35 5.23 -15.89
N LYS A 8 16.10 5.94 -14.79
CA LYS A 8 16.85 5.81 -13.54
C LYS A 8 16.14 4.97 -12.48
N LEU A 9 14.87 4.61 -12.69
CA LEU A 9 14.03 4.05 -11.63
C LEU A 9 14.59 2.73 -11.05
N LEU A 10 15.18 1.91 -11.91
CA LEU A 10 15.81 0.65 -11.50
C LEU A 10 17.10 0.92 -10.69
N ASP A 11 17.90 1.91 -11.10
CA ASP A 11 19.10 2.31 -10.35
C ASP A 11 18.73 2.88 -8.97
N LEU A 12 17.70 3.73 -8.90
CA LEU A 12 17.14 4.24 -7.65
C LEU A 12 16.69 3.10 -6.74
N PHE A 13 16.06 2.07 -7.31
CA PHE A 13 15.67 0.88 -6.56
C PHE A 13 16.87 0.16 -5.95
N TYR A 14 17.95 -0.01 -6.71
CA TYR A 14 19.18 -0.65 -6.21
C TYR A 14 19.94 0.19 -5.16
N VAL A 15 19.76 1.51 -5.13
CA VAL A 15 20.31 2.37 -4.05
C VAL A 15 19.71 2.04 -2.68
N VAL A 16 18.46 1.53 -2.66
CA VAL A 16 17.73 1.15 -1.44
C VAL A 16 17.77 -0.36 -1.19
N PHE A 17 17.71 -1.15 -2.26
CA PHE A 17 17.64 -2.61 -2.23
C PHE A 17 18.73 -3.23 -3.13
N PRO A 18 20.01 -3.13 -2.74
CA PRO A 18 21.10 -3.72 -3.51
C PRO A 18 20.90 -5.23 -3.63
N ASP A 19 21.19 -5.77 -4.83
CA ASP A 19 21.15 -7.21 -5.15
C ASP A 19 19.81 -7.92 -4.88
N SER A 20 18.71 -7.16 -4.80
CA SER A 20 17.39 -7.69 -4.43
C SER A 20 16.62 -8.34 -5.60
N LEU A 21 16.96 -7.98 -6.85
CA LEU A 21 16.30 -8.50 -8.05
C LEU A 21 17.20 -9.48 -8.79
N GLN A 22 16.60 -10.60 -9.20
CA GLN A 22 17.24 -11.67 -9.93
C GLN A 22 16.84 -11.59 -11.40
N ASP A 23 17.77 -11.96 -12.28
CA ASP A 23 17.47 -12.17 -13.69
C ASP A 23 16.86 -13.57 -13.86
N ILE A 24 15.53 -13.61 -14.03
CA ILE A 24 14.77 -14.86 -14.05
C ILE A 24 13.81 -14.92 -15.23
N ASP A 25 13.36 -16.13 -15.54
CA ASP A 25 12.29 -16.43 -16.49
C ASP A 25 11.17 -17.13 -15.73
N THR A 26 10.10 -16.39 -15.38
CA THR A 26 9.05 -16.92 -14.50
C THR A 26 8.25 -18.04 -15.15
N ALA A 27 8.19 -18.08 -16.49
CA ALA A 27 7.52 -19.14 -17.23
C ALA A 27 8.19 -20.51 -16.99
N LEU A 28 9.51 -20.52 -16.73
CA LEU A 28 10.27 -21.75 -16.42
C LEU A 28 10.13 -22.17 -14.95
N LEU A 29 9.83 -21.22 -14.04
CA LEU A 29 9.64 -21.50 -12.62
C LEU A 29 8.24 -22.08 -12.34
N GLY A 30 7.28 -21.78 -13.24
CA GLY A 30 5.95 -22.34 -13.23
C GLY A 30 5.04 -21.75 -12.16
N VAL A 31 3.83 -22.30 -12.07
CA VAL A 31 2.73 -21.69 -11.31
C VAL A 31 2.98 -21.53 -9.81
N ASN A 32 3.85 -22.35 -9.21
CA ASN A 32 4.15 -22.35 -7.78
C ASN A 32 5.31 -21.42 -7.40
N TYR A 33 5.78 -20.62 -8.34
CA TYR A 33 6.77 -19.60 -8.05
C TYR A 33 6.22 -18.61 -7.01
N GLU A 34 7.00 -18.42 -5.93
CA GLU A 34 6.72 -17.45 -4.89
C GLU A 34 7.69 -16.28 -5.04
N TYR A 35 7.17 -15.07 -4.95
CA TYR A 35 7.94 -13.85 -4.98
C TYR A 35 7.95 -13.22 -3.58
N GLN A 36 8.95 -12.39 -3.33
CA GLN A 36 9.05 -11.68 -2.07
C GLN A 36 8.27 -10.36 -2.14
N SER A 37 7.54 -10.02 -1.08
CA SER A 37 6.96 -8.69 -0.89
C SER A 37 7.34 -8.10 0.46
N THR A 38 7.29 -6.76 0.57
CA THR A 38 7.25 -6.08 1.86
C THR A 38 6.18 -5.00 1.86
N HIS A 39 5.50 -4.86 2.99
CA HIS A 39 4.32 -4.05 3.23
C HIS A 39 4.67 -2.89 4.15
N TRP A 40 4.66 -1.67 3.62
CA TRP A 40 4.91 -0.46 4.39
C TRP A 40 3.62 0.35 4.52
N ASP A 41 2.71 -0.18 5.32
CA ASP A 41 1.32 0.27 5.38
C ASP A 41 0.94 0.79 6.77
N TRP A 42 0.02 1.74 6.78
CA TRP A 42 -0.83 2.02 7.94
C TRP A 42 -2.10 1.20 7.88
N TYR A 43 -2.32 0.35 8.90
CA TYR A 43 -3.51 -0.48 9.01
C TYR A 43 -4.48 0.05 10.06
N ASN A 44 -5.77 -0.01 9.73
CA ASN A 44 -6.87 0.14 10.67
C ASN A 44 -7.68 -1.16 10.85
N ARG A 45 -7.54 -2.13 9.94
CA ARG A 45 -8.30 -3.40 9.95
C ARG A 45 -8.12 -4.25 11.20
N TYR A 46 -7.07 -3.97 11.98
CA TYR A 46 -6.76 -4.65 13.23
C TYR A 46 -7.02 -3.74 14.44
N ALA A 47 -7.69 -2.61 14.26
CA ALA A 47 -8.06 -1.71 15.33
C ALA A 47 -9.36 -2.18 16.02
N THR A 48 -9.41 -2.07 17.34
CA THR A 48 -10.58 -2.38 18.16
C THR A 48 -11.65 -1.33 17.91
N ARG A 49 -12.89 -1.77 17.64
CA ARG A 49 -14.04 -0.88 17.50
C ARG A 49 -14.70 -0.59 18.85
N GLY A 50 -15.15 0.65 19.03
CA GLY A 50 -15.80 1.19 20.22
C GLY A 50 -17.33 1.18 20.16
N ASP A 51 -17.94 0.55 19.15
CA ASP A 51 -19.39 0.54 19.01
C ASP A 51 -20.07 -0.02 20.27
N GLY A 52 -20.90 0.81 20.90
CA GLY A 52 -21.63 0.46 22.12
C GLY A 52 -20.79 0.42 23.40
N ALA A 53 -19.52 0.82 23.35
CA ALA A 53 -18.71 1.01 24.55
C ALA A 53 -19.24 2.20 25.38
N PRO A 54 -19.25 2.11 26.72
CA PRO A 54 -19.63 3.24 27.56
C PRO A 54 -18.62 4.38 27.41
N SER A 55 -19.12 5.61 27.25
CA SER A 55 -18.28 6.80 27.02
C SER A 55 -17.46 7.20 28.26
N TRP A 56 -17.95 6.87 29.45
CA TRP A 56 -17.37 7.25 30.74
C TRP A 56 -16.40 6.21 31.32
N ILE A 57 -16.02 5.19 30.56
CA ILE A 57 -15.02 4.21 30.97
C ILE A 57 -13.83 4.30 30.02
N HIS A 58 -12.63 4.39 30.60
CA HIS A 58 -11.39 4.37 29.85
C HIS A 58 -11.27 3.05 29.06
N PRO A 59 -10.92 3.07 27.75
CA PRO A 59 -10.92 1.86 26.91
C PRO A 59 -10.06 0.71 27.46
N ASP A 60 -8.92 1.01 28.08
CA ASP A 60 -8.06 -0.01 28.72
C ASP A 60 -8.70 -0.73 29.92
N LEU A 61 -9.75 -0.17 30.52
CA LEU A 61 -10.50 -0.81 31.60
C LEU A 61 -11.63 -1.70 31.07
N LEU A 62 -11.91 -1.65 29.75
CA LEU A 62 -12.91 -2.49 29.14
C LEU A 62 -12.33 -3.88 28.91
N SER A 63 -12.95 -4.87 29.54
CA SER A 63 -12.72 -6.28 29.24
C SER A 63 -14.00 -6.88 28.64
N ARG A 64 -13.85 -7.73 27.63
CA ARG A 64 -14.95 -8.56 27.14
C ARG A 64 -14.81 -9.94 27.76
N GLU A 65 -15.91 -10.45 28.32
CA GLU A 65 -15.94 -11.79 28.90
C GLU A 65 -15.47 -12.82 27.86
N GLY A 66 -14.44 -13.60 28.21
CA GLY A 66 -13.82 -14.60 27.32
C GLY A 66 -12.70 -14.10 26.39
N ILE A 67 -12.35 -12.81 26.41
CA ILE A 67 -11.23 -12.26 25.63
C ILE A 67 -10.10 -11.86 26.59
N LYS A 68 -8.86 -12.28 26.31
CA LYS A 68 -7.66 -11.81 27.03
C LYS A 68 -7.55 -10.29 26.92
N GLU A 69 -7.04 -9.63 27.96
CA GLU A 69 -6.83 -8.18 28.03
C GLU A 69 -6.38 -7.59 26.68
N SER A 70 -7.14 -6.62 26.17
CA SER A 70 -6.80 -5.89 24.96
C SER A 70 -5.63 -4.96 25.24
N THR A 71 -4.62 -4.98 24.38
CA THR A 71 -3.50 -4.03 24.48
C THR A 71 -3.94 -2.67 23.94
N THR A 72 -3.60 -1.57 24.61
CA THR A 72 -3.95 -0.18 24.22
C THR A 72 -3.56 0.15 22.76
N SER A 73 -2.46 -0.42 22.26
CA SER A 73 -2.02 -0.25 20.87
C SER A 73 -2.95 -0.86 19.82
N GLN A 74 -3.88 -1.72 20.24
CA GLN A 74 -4.89 -2.31 19.36
C GLN A 74 -6.05 -1.37 19.10
N PHE A 75 -6.23 -0.27 19.83
CA PHE A 75 -7.34 0.65 19.60
C PHE A 75 -7.09 1.63 18.45
N PHE A 76 -5.82 1.86 18.12
CA PHE A 76 -5.40 2.84 17.13
C PHE A 76 -4.97 2.19 15.81
N PRO A 77 -5.13 2.93 14.69
CA PRO A 77 -4.32 2.73 13.50
C PRO A 77 -2.84 2.58 13.84
N ARG A 78 -2.15 1.70 13.12
CA ARG A 78 -0.72 1.49 13.33
C ARG A 78 -0.04 1.02 12.06
N GLN A 79 1.25 1.33 11.99
CA GLN A 79 2.13 0.80 10.96
C GLN A 79 2.20 -0.73 11.02
N SER A 80 2.39 -1.33 9.85
CA SER A 80 2.74 -2.74 9.71
C SER A 80 3.99 -3.05 10.55
N LYS A 81 4.13 -4.33 10.95
CA LYS A 81 5.35 -4.76 11.64
C LYS A 81 6.58 -4.49 10.77
N GLU A 82 6.48 -4.80 9.48
CA GLU A 82 7.58 -4.60 8.54
C GLU A 82 7.98 -3.13 8.39
N ALA A 83 7.04 -2.19 8.40
CA ALA A 83 7.35 -0.77 8.38
C ALA A 83 8.15 -0.34 9.62
N ARG A 84 7.70 -0.77 10.81
CA ARG A 84 8.37 -0.45 12.07
C ARG A 84 9.77 -1.06 12.17
N ASP A 85 9.94 -2.27 11.65
CA ASP A 85 11.22 -2.98 11.64
C ASP A 85 12.19 -2.43 10.56
N ASN A 86 11.73 -1.56 9.65
CA ASN A 86 12.51 -1.02 8.52
C ASN A 86 12.44 0.52 8.41
N CYS A 87 12.26 1.24 9.52
CA CYS A 87 12.10 2.71 9.52
C CYS A 87 13.24 3.45 8.76
N GLU A 88 14.51 3.13 9.04
CA GLU A 88 15.66 3.75 8.37
C GLU A 88 15.66 3.49 6.85
N ARG A 89 15.20 2.30 6.43
CA ARG A 89 15.10 1.97 5.00
C ARG A 89 13.97 2.73 4.34
N ILE A 90 12.85 2.93 5.05
CA ILE A 90 11.74 3.74 4.57
C ILE A 90 12.17 5.19 4.41
N GLU A 91 12.91 5.77 5.36
CA GLU A 91 13.46 7.13 5.24
C GLU A 91 14.37 7.25 4.01
N ARG A 92 15.32 6.32 3.82
CA ARG A 92 16.16 6.30 2.62
C ARG A 92 15.35 6.14 1.34
N PHE A 93 14.32 5.29 1.37
CA PHE A 93 13.43 5.11 0.22
C PHE A 93 12.71 6.41 -0.13
N GLN A 94 12.21 7.14 0.86
CA GLN A 94 11.59 8.44 0.66
C GLN A 94 12.54 9.46 0.03
N GLU A 95 13.75 9.56 0.54
CA GLU A 95 14.75 10.49 0.00
C GLU A 95 15.07 10.19 -1.47
N VAL A 96 15.31 8.91 -1.79
CA VAL A 96 15.69 8.46 -3.12
C VAL A 96 14.52 8.55 -4.12
N PHE A 97 13.30 8.24 -3.67
CA PHE A 97 12.10 8.21 -4.52
C PHE A 97 11.25 9.49 -4.44
N ASN A 98 11.73 10.56 -3.79
CA ASN A 98 10.95 11.78 -3.59
C ASN A 98 10.37 12.33 -4.92
N GLU A 99 11.17 12.37 -5.98
CA GLU A 99 10.67 12.83 -7.30
C GLU A 99 9.58 11.90 -7.85
N VAL A 100 9.69 10.58 -7.64
CA VAL A 100 8.67 9.61 -8.05
C VAL A 100 7.37 9.85 -7.29
N PHE A 101 7.44 10.08 -5.98
CA PHE A 101 6.27 10.36 -5.15
C PHE A 101 5.61 11.69 -5.51
N GLU A 102 6.37 12.73 -5.81
CA GLU A 102 5.80 13.99 -6.31
C GLU A 102 5.05 13.79 -7.64
N ARG A 103 5.57 12.94 -8.53
CA ARG A 103 4.87 12.61 -9.79
C ARG A 103 3.62 11.79 -9.54
N GLN A 104 3.68 10.81 -8.63
CA GLN A 104 2.53 10.01 -8.23
C GLN A 104 1.43 10.89 -7.62
N ARG A 105 1.77 11.81 -6.71
CA ARG A 105 0.87 12.82 -6.13
C ARG A 105 0.23 13.70 -7.20
N THR A 106 1.04 14.33 -8.03
CA THR A 106 0.56 15.22 -9.09
C THR A 106 -0.39 14.48 -10.05
N MET A 107 -0.10 13.22 -10.35
CA MET A 107 -0.90 12.43 -11.28
C MET A 107 -2.28 12.10 -10.70
N ILE A 108 -2.35 11.63 -9.45
CA ILE A 108 -3.63 11.28 -8.84
C ILE A 108 -4.49 12.53 -8.58
N GLU A 109 -3.89 13.63 -8.14
CA GLU A 109 -4.59 14.91 -7.93
C GLU A 109 -5.18 15.46 -9.23
N LYS A 110 -4.45 15.33 -10.34
CA LYS A 110 -4.89 15.85 -11.64
C LYS A 110 -5.94 14.95 -12.31
N LEU A 111 -5.77 13.63 -12.23
CA LEU A 111 -6.62 12.68 -12.97
C LEU A 111 -7.86 12.26 -12.18
N LEU A 112 -7.76 12.18 -10.85
CA LEU A 112 -8.79 11.62 -9.96
C LEU A 112 -8.89 12.46 -8.67
N PRO A 113 -9.18 13.77 -8.76
CA PRO A 113 -9.16 14.67 -7.61
C PRO A 113 -10.12 14.24 -6.48
N GLU A 114 -11.31 13.74 -6.80
CA GLU A 114 -12.26 13.27 -5.78
C GLU A 114 -11.73 12.06 -5.02
N ASN A 115 -11.15 11.07 -5.72
CA ASN A 115 -10.55 9.91 -5.06
C ASN A 115 -9.32 10.31 -4.25
N CYS A 116 -8.50 11.24 -4.77
CA CYS A 116 -7.39 11.80 -4.01
C CYS A 116 -7.85 12.44 -2.70
N ASN A 117 -8.96 13.19 -2.74
CA ASN A 117 -9.56 13.81 -1.55
C ASN A 117 -10.05 12.79 -0.53
N ILE A 118 -10.53 11.62 -0.97
CA ILE A 118 -10.93 10.53 -0.08
C ILE A 118 -9.70 9.87 0.55
N LEU A 119 -8.64 9.62 -0.23
CA LEU A 119 -7.43 8.98 0.25
C LEU A 119 -6.68 9.85 1.27
N ARG A 120 -6.57 11.16 1.03
CA ARG A 120 -5.88 12.09 1.94
C ARG A 120 -6.52 12.17 3.33
N GLN A 121 -7.86 12.04 3.43
CA GLN A 121 -8.55 12.11 4.72
C GLN A 121 -7.96 11.12 5.73
N TRP A 122 -7.65 9.90 5.26
CA TRP A 122 -7.04 8.87 6.09
C TRP A 122 -5.65 9.27 6.61
N VAL A 123 -4.77 9.70 5.70
CA VAL A 123 -3.38 10.03 6.07
C VAL A 123 -3.28 11.33 6.87
N GLU A 124 -4.22 12.27 6.68
CA GLU A 124 -4.31 13.52 7.45
C GLU A 124 -4.88 13.33 8.86
N CYS A 125 -5.58 12.21 9.13
CA CYS A 125 -6.13 11.89 10.45
C CYS A 125 -5.37 10.78 11.18
N LEU A 126 -4.16 10.44 10.75
CA LEU A 126 -3.38 9.41 11.44
C LEU A 126 -3.14 9.80 12.91
N PRO A 127 -3.15 8.82 13.85
CA PRO A 127 -2.92 9.08 15.26
C PRO A 127 -1.62 9.85 15.48
N THR A 128 -1.57 10.64 16.56
CA THR A 128 -0.38 11.41 16.96
C THR A 128 0.16 12.40 15.91
N ASN A 129 -0.66 12.77 14.91
CA ASN A 129 -0.25 13.63 13.79
C ASN A 129 0.98 13.06 13.05
N ASP A 130 1.00 11.73 12.89
CA ASP A 130 2.06 11.02 12.18
C ASP A 130 1.98 11.31 10.66
N PHE A 131 3.09 11.10 9.96
CA PHE A 131 3.24 11.40 8.54
C PHE A 131 3.32 10.11 7.71
N CYS A 132 2.43 9.98 6.72
CA CYS A 132 2.56 8.93 5.72
C CYS A 132 3.36 9.43 4.51
N PRO A 133 4.53 8.84 4.21
CA PRO A 133 5.35 9.27 3.09
C PRO A 133 4.77 8.98 1.71
N PHE A 134 3.81 8.07 1.66
CA PHE A 134 3.20 7.57 0.43
C PHE A 134 1.94 8.37 0.05
N TYR A 135 1.80 9.59 0.58
CA TYR A 135 0.65 10.47 0.37
C TYR A 135 0.22 10.52 -1.12
N PRO A 136 -1.09 10.46 -1.43
CA PRO A 136 -2.22 10.41 -0.50
C PRO A 136 -2.56 8.99 -0.03
N PHE A 137 -1.78 7.98 -0.42
CA PHE A 137 -2.04 6.59 -0.03
C PHE A 137 -1.58 6.31 1.40
N GLY A 138 -2.25 5.36 2.05
CA GLY A 138 -1.93 4.92 3.42
C GLY A 138 -0.75 3.96 3.50
N GLY A 139 -0.21 3.51 2.38
CA GLY A 139 0.85 2.51 2.34
C GLY A 139 1.39 2.24 0.94
N VAL A 140 2.48 1.48 0.91
CA VAL A 140 3.06 0.92 -0.31
C VAL A 140 3.49 -0.52 -0.08
N VAL A 141 3.21 -1.38 -1.04
CA VAL A 141 3.77 -2.74 -1.12
C VAL A 141 4.85 -2.76 -2.19
N LEU A 142 6.02 -3.28 -1.84
CA LEU A 142 7.12 -3.52 -2.76
C LEU A 142 7.16 -5.00 -3.07
N ASN A 143 6.99 -5.35 -4.35
CA ASN A 143 7.10 -6.74 -4.80
C ASN A 143 8.40 -6.92 -5.58
N PHE A 144 9.17 -7.95 -5.25
CA PHE A 144 10.47 -8.27 -5.83
C PHE A 144 10.35 -9.53 -6.67
N ASN A 145 10.80 -9.46 -7.92
CA ASN A 145 10.70 -10.54 -8.89
C ASN A 145 9.24 -11.01 -9.11
N VAL A 146 8.31 -10.07 -9.25
CA VAL A 146 6.88 -10.35 -9.11
C VAL A 146 6.21 -10.86 -10.38
N THR A 147 5.47 -11.96 -10.22
CA THR A 147 4.36 -12.37 -11.08
C THR A 147 3.18 -12.76 -10.17
N THR A 148 1.95 -12.53 -10.60
CA THR A 148 0.76 -12.78 -9.76
C THR A 148 -0.29 -13.53 -10.54
N ARG A 149 -1.00 -14.42 -9.83
CA ARG A 149 -2.23 -15.03 -10.35
C ARG A 149 -3.38 -14.02 -10.28
N CYS A 150 -4.47 -14.28 -11.01
CA CYS A 150 -5.68 -13.47 -10.94
C CYS A 150 -6.17 -13.33 -9.48
N HIS A 151 -6.24 -12.11 -8.98
CA HIS A 151 -6.73 -11.80 -7.65
C HIS A 151 -7.38 -10.41 -7.59
N ARG A 152 -7.99 -10.11 -6.45
CA ARG A 152 -8.52 -8.79 -6.08
C ARG A 152 -8.07 -8.45 -4.67
N ASP A 153 -7.77 -7.18 -4.45
CA ASP A 153 -7.38 -6.69 -3.13
C ASP A 153 -8.61 -6.19 -2.38
N TRP A 154 -9.46 -7.13 -1.94
CA TRP A 154 -10.74 -6.84 -1.30
C TRP A 154 -10.66 -5.94 -0.06
N LYS A 155 -9.46 -5.85 0.52
CA LYS A 155 -9.18 -5.06 1.71
C LYS A 155 -8.68 -3.65 1.39
N ASP A 156 -8.58 -3.27 0.12
CA ASP A 156 -8.27 -1.91 -0.29
C ASP A 156 -9.53 -1.04 -0.32
N GLN A 157 -9.34 0.25 -0.01
CA GLN A 157 -10.44 1.19 0.14
C GLN A 157 -11.15 1.48 -1.18
N ASP A 158 -10.40 1.71 -2.26
CA ASP A 158 -10.95 1.96 -3.60
C ASP A 158 -9.86 1.83 -4.66
N LEU A 159 -8.90 2.76 -4.68
CA LEU A 159 -7.85 2.83 -5.70
C LEU A 159 -6.55 2.17 -5.26
N CYS A 160 -5.89 1.57 -6.22
CA CYS A 160 -4.50 1.16 -6.18
C CYS A 160 -3.75 1.82 -7.35
N MET A 161 -2.50 2.21 -7.12
CA MET A 161 -1.57 2.61 -8.17
C MET A 161 -0.39 1.64 -8.21
N VAL A 162 -0.14 1.06 -9.38
CA VAL A 162 1.04 0.23 -9.63
C VAL A 162 2.05 1.02 -10.43
N ILE A 163 3.30 1.07 -9.96
CA ILE A 163 4.45 1.56 -10.73
C ILE A 163 5.38 0.38 -11.00
N ALA A 164 5.64 0.07 -12.26
CA ALA A 164 6.58 -0.98 -12.64
C ALA A 164 8.02 -0.50 -12.53
N ILE A 165 8.90 -1.35 -12.01
CA ILE A 165 10.35 -1.17 -11.98
C ILE A 165 10.93 -2.35 -12.74
N ALA A 166 11.39 -2.15 -13.97
CA ALA A 166 11.62 -3.28 -14.87
C ALA A 166 12.82 -3.06 -15.80
N ASP A 167 13.58 -4.14 -15.97
CA ASP A 167 14.49 -4.39 -17.09
C ASP A 167 14.21 -5.83 -17.54
N CYS A 168 13.08 -6.00 -18.21
CA CYS A 168 12.56 -7.30 -18.61
C CYS A 168 11.71 -7.21 -19.87
N VAL A 169 11.48 -8.35 -20.51
CA VAL A 169 10.46 -8.55 -21.54
C VAL A 169 9.27 -9.27 -20.94
N GLY A 170 8.05 -8.85 -21.30
CA GLY A 170 6.81 -9.35 -20.71
C GLY A 170 6.51 -8.71 -19.35
N GLY A 171 5.75 -9.41 -18.50
CA GLY A 171 5.34 -8.88 -17.20
C GLY A 171 4.16 -7.90 -17.28
N ASP A 172 3.38 -7.94 -18.36
CA ASP A 172 2.21 -7.10 -18.57
C ASP A 172 1.23 -7.18 -17.39
N LEU A 173 0.57 -6.06 -17.09
CA LEU A 173 -0.50 -6.00 -16.10
C LEU A 173 -1.84 -6.21 -16.79
N GLY A 174 -2.50 -7.33 -16.48
CA GLY A 174 -3.84 -7.64 -16.96
C GLY A 174 -4.91 -7.14 -16.00
N LEU A 175 -5.95 -6.50 -16.54
CA LEU A 175 -7.19 -6.13 -15.85
C LEU A 175 -8.35 -6.85 -16.54
N GLU A 176 -8.96 -7.83 -15.86
CA GLU A 176 -9.89 -8.77 -16.48
C GLU A 176 -11.22 -8.13 -16.88
N GLU A 177 -11.90 -7.43 -15.97
CA GLU A 177 -13.22 -6.86 -16.24
C GLU A 177 -13.18 -5.76 -17.32
N PRO A 178 -12.15 -4.89 -17.39
CA PRO A 178 -11.98 -3.98 -18.52
C PRO A 178 -11.54 -4.67 -19.82
N GLY A 179 -11.07 -5.92 -19.78
CA GLY A 179 -10.46 -6.59 -20.93
C GLY A 179 -9.16 -5.91 -21.40
N PHE A 180 -8.40 -5.36 -20.46
CA PHE A 180 -7.23 -4.52 -20.76
C PHE A 180 -5.93 -5.21 -20.34
N LEU A 181 -4.92 -5.15 -21.22
CA LEU A 181 -3.57 -5.63 -20.95
C LEU A 181 -2.61 -4.48 -21.18
N SER A 182 -1.88 -4.08 -20.14
CA SER A 182 -0.90 -3.00 -20.20
C SER A 182 0.50 -3.58 -20.32
N ASP A 183 1.23 -3.24 -21.38
CA ASP A 183 2.68 -3.42 -21.43
C ASP A 183 3.32 -2.49 -20.39
N MET A 184 3.94 -3.07 -19.37
CA MET A 184 4.42 -2.36 -18.18
C MET A 184 5.94 -2.19 -18.24
N ASN A 185 6.38 -1.10 -18.88
CA ASN A 185 7.79 -0.73 -18.94
C ASN A 185 8.24 -0.02 -17.66
N ASN A 186 9.55 0.16 -17.51
CA ASN A 186 10.13 0.84 -16.35
C ASN A 186 9.51 2.24 -16.13
N GLY A 187 8.94 2.46 -14.95
CA GLY A 187 8.29 3.71 -14.54
C GLY A 187 6.92 3.98 -15.17
N ASP A 188 6.32 3.00 -15.84
CA ASP A 188 4.91 3.05 -16.20
C ASP A 188 4.03 2.94 -14.96
N MET A 189 2.92 3.69 -14.96
CA MET A 189 1.98 3.75 -13.86
C MET A 189 0.58 3.38 -14.34
N VAL A 190 -0.11 2.53 -13.58
CA VAL A 190 -1.52 2.19 -13.82
C VAL A 190 -2.30 2.38 -12.53
N ILE A 191 -3.42 3.11 -12.62
CA ILE A 191 -4.35 3.32 -11.51
C ILE A 191 -5.64 2.59 -11.83
N PHE A 192 -6.13 1.79 -10.88
CA PHE A 192 -7.38 1.05 -11.04
C PHE A 192 -7.99 0.71 -9.68
N LYS A 193 -9.20 0.14 -9.68
CA LYS A 193 -9.90 -0.25 -8.47
C LYS A 193 -9.56 -1.68 -8.07
N SER A 194 -8.48 -1.88 -7.30
CA SER A 194 -7.96 -3.22 -6.95
C SER A 194 -8.97 -4.12 -6.24
N ALA A 195 -9.88 -3.53 -5.45
CA ALA A 195 -10.91 -4.27 -4.73
C ALA A 195 -12.04 -4.83 -5.63
N SER A 196 -12.29 -4.22 -6.80
CA SER A 196 -13.38 -4.63 -7.71
C SER A 196 -12.92 -5.07 -9.10
N THR A 197 -11.62 -4.96 -9.40
CA THR A 197 -11.01 -5.37 -10.65
C THR A 197 -10.06 -6.54 -10.42
N THR A 198 -10.36 -7.69 -11.02
CA THR A 198 -9.46 -8.83 -11.05
C THR A 198 -8.25 -8.49 -11.90
N HIS A 199 -7.07 -8.69 -11.33
CA HIS A 199 -5.83 -8.30 -11.96
C HIS A 199 -4.71 -9.31 -11.70
N PHE A 200 -3.71 -9.29 -12.57
CA PHE A 200 -2.60 -10.25 -12.57
C PHE A 200 -1.39 -9.67 -13.33
N ASN A 201 -0.20 -10.14 -13.00
CA ASN A 201 1.01 -9.89 -13.78
C ASN A 201 1.31 -11.12 -14.63
N MET A 202 1.55 -10.91 -15.92
CA MET A 202 1.99 -11.96 -16.84
C MET A 202 3.41 -12.45 -16.50
N ASP A 203 3.80 -13.57 -17.10
CA ASP A 203 5.19 -14.04 -17.04
C ASP A 203 6.14 -13.03 -17.68
N TYR A 204 7.38 -12.98 -17.18
CA TYR A 204 8.42 -12.12 -17.69
C TYR A 204 9.79 -12.81 -17.69
N LYS A 205 10.71 -12.25 -18.48
CA LYS A 205 12.13 -12.61 -18.47
C LYS A 205 13.01 -11.38 -18.24
N GLY A 206 13.80 -11.38 -17.18
CA GLY A 206 14.68 -10.28 -16.79
C GLY A 206 14.57 -9.95 -15.30
N LYS A 207 14.69 -8.66 -14.94
CA LYS A 207 14.53 -8.14 -13.57
C LYS A 207 13.26 -7.32 -13.47
N ARG A 208 12.43 -7.61 -12.46
CA ARG A 208 11.16 -6.92 -12.27
C ARG A 208 10.85 -6.71 -10.79
N ALA A 209 10.37 -5.51 -10.47
CA ALA A 209 9.73 -5.17 -9.22
C ALA A 209 8.51 -4.28 -9.49
N SER A 210 7.71 -4.05 -8.46
CA SER A 210 6.62 -3.09 -8.52
C SER A 210 6.45 -2.37 -7.19
N MET A 211 6.11 -1.08 -7.26
CA MET A 211 5.54 -0.33 -6.13
C MET A 211 4.03 -0.31 -6.28
N VAL A 212 3.31 -0.76 -5.26
CA VAL A 212 1.84 -0.83 -5.24
C VAL A 212 1.33 0.04 -4.12
N PHE A 213 0.84 1.23 -4.46
CA PHE A 213 0.30 2.18 -3.50
C PHE A 213 -1.17 1.93 -3.27
N HIS A 214 -1.56 1.84 -2.00
CA HIS A 214 -2.94 1.53 -1.63
C HIS A 214 -3.30 2.09 -0.24
N THR A 215 -4.60 2.03 0.10
CA THR A 215 -5.10 2.42 1.42
C THR A 215 -6.01 1.32 1.95
N ASP A 216 -5.83 0.96 3.22
CA ASP A 216 -6.65 -0.04 3.90
C ASP A 216 -8.12 0.39 3.94
N ARG A 217 -9.06 -0.44 3.47
CA ARG A 217 -10.50 -0.16 3.48
C ARG A 217 -11.06 0.17 4.85
N ALA A 218 -10.48 -0.43 5.90
CA ALA A 218 -10.91 -0.17 7.26
C ALA A 218 -10.62 1.28 7.70
N SER A 219 -9.74 2.02 7.02
CA SER A 219 -9.45 3.45 7.30
C SER A 219 -10.70 4.30 7.44
N ARG A 220 -11.76 3.98 6.68
CA ARG A 220 -13.05 4.69 6.71
C ARG A 220 -13.63 4.79 8.10
N GLY A 221 -13.57 3.70 8.88
CA GLY A 221 -14.09 3.71 10.25
C GLY A 221 -13.34 4.70 11.15
N TRP A 222 -12.03 4.88 10.94
CA TRP A 222 -11.27 5.86 11.68
C TRP A 222 -11.60 7.29 11.25
N VAL A 223 -11.64 7.53 9.94
CA VAL A 223 -11.99 8.85 9.37
C VAL A 223 -13.40 9.29 9.77
N GLU A 224 -14.35 8.36 9.79
CA GLU A 224 -15.76 8.65 10.07
C GLU A 224 -15.99 9.00 11.55
N ASP A 225 -15.48 8.18 12.47
CA ASP A 225 -15.88 8.27 13.87
C ASP A 225 -14.86 7.70 14.88
N ASN A 226 -13.58 7.68 14.51
CA ASN A 226 -12.49 7.07 15.27
C ASN A 226 -12.78 5.60 15.65
N ASN A 227 -13.32 4.82 14.72
CA ASN A 227 -13.78 3.43 14.94
C ASN A 227 -14.85 3.32 16.05
N GLY A 228 -15.73 4.30 16.18
CA GLY A 228 -16.77 4.39 17.20
C GLY A 228 -16.31 4.96 18.55
N TRP A 229 -15.04 5.38 18.68
CA TRP A 229 -14.50 5.90 19.94
C TRP A 229 -14.63 7.42 20.12
N HIS A 230 -15.05 8.17 19.09
CA HIS A 230 -15.09 9.65 19.14
C HIS A 230 -15.87 10.27 20.30
N ASN A 231 -16.85 9.57 20.88
CA ASN A 231 -17.64 10.04 22.02
C ASN A 231 -17.10 9.58 23.39
N ASN A 232 -16.01 8.81 23.43
CA ASN A 232 -15.43 8.35 24.68
C ASN A 232 -14.63 9.49 25.33
N GLU A 233 -14.87 9.73 26.62
CA GLU A 233 -14.30 10.85 27.39
C GLU A 233 -12.78 10.74 27.58
N PHE A 234 -12.20 9.58 27.30
CA PHE A 234 -10.79 9.27 27.51
C PHE A 234 -10.05 8.93 26.21
N PHE A 235 -10.73 8.97 25.06
CA PHE A 235 -10.14 8.60 23.76
C PHE A 235 -9.93 9.85 22.92
N HIS A 236 -8.67 10.32 22.86
CA HIS A 236 -8.24 11.53 22.16
C HIS A 236 -6.98 11.26 21.33
#